data_AF-A0A2E4BJ22-F1
#
_entry.id   AF-A0A2E4BJ22-F1
#
_cell.length_a   1.000
_cell.length_b   1.000
_cell.length_c   1.000
_cell.angle_alpha   90.00
_cell.angle_beta   90.00
_cell.angle_gamma   90.00
#
_symmetry.space_group_name_H-M   'P 1'
#
loop_
_entity.id
_entity.type
_entity.pdbx_description
1 polymer ?
#
loop_
_entity_poly.entity_id
_entity_poly.type
_entity_poly.pdbx_seq_one_letter_code
_entity_poly.pdbx_strand_id
1 'polypeptide(L)'
;VESIAENEQDTCPLQFGNSNQNGAYGCPDLDGDGWYDAIDSFINEPSQWADSDGDGFGDNLDGFNGDYCKDIAGDSTEDRKGCLDSDGDGYSDTDEFWTKYSGGDVFPQDSTQWSDIDGDGYGDNPGYPLSDDCIEVAGPSSVDRIGCSDFDSDGFSDPTTEWDLSSGADACPSVIGNSTNDRNGCYDSDGDGYSNKDNQWSYSDGADGYPDDPTRWGPPPSSDSSSFGTVAIAGSGVLILVILGSLLFLRGRKKELTIMPSQMGYHNQQINQGTHNKIIPAVNNHPVSNVTQQYQQPAVQSDPARDYYQNLVSQGYPHEHAVAYTQQYFPRFQG
;
A
#
# COMPACT_ATOMS: atom_id res chain seq x y z
N VAL A 1 -20.31 -56.00 53.78
CA VAL A 1 -21.06 -55.49 52.63
C VAL A 1 -20.21 -54.37 52.09
N GLU A 2 -19.38 -54.66 51.09
CA GLU A 2 -18.68 -53.60 50.38
C GLU A 2 -19.74 -52.68 49.78
N SER A 3 -19.65 -51.40 50.12
CA SER A 3 -20.42 -50.35 49.48
C SER A 3 -19.95 -50.23 48.04
N ILE A 4 -20.66 -50.92 47.15
CA ILE A 4 -20.65 -50.63 45.72
C ILE A 4 -21.00 -49.15 45.59
N ALA A 5 -20.09 -48.36 45.03
CA ALA A 5 -20.31 -46.93 44.84
C ALA A 5 -21.57 -46.74 43.98
N GLU A 6 -22.46 -45.84 44.42
CA GLU A 6 -23.64 -45.44 43.66
C GLU A 6 -23.19 -44.69 42.39
N ASN A 7 -23.78 -45.06 41.25
CA ASN A 7 -23.80 -44.40 39.94
C ASN A 7 -22.63 -44.56 38.94
N GLU A 8 -22.52 -45.75 38.36
CA GLU A 8 -22.56 -45.90 36.89
C GLU A 8 -24.05 -46.05 36.47
N GLN A 9 -24.90 -45.07 36.79
CA GLN A 9 -26.30 -45.14 36.36
C GLN A 9 -26.36 -44.80 34.89
N ASP A 10 -26.84 -45.78 34.12
CA ASP A 10 -27.43 -45.54 32.83
C ASP A 10 -28.43 -44.38 32.94
N THR A 11 -28.11 -43.28 32.27
CA THR A 11 -28.87 -42.02 32.25
C THR A 11 -30.11 -42.15 31.38
N CYS A 12 -30.11 -43.12 30.45
CA CYS A 12 -31.18 -43.39 29.52
C CYS A 12 -31.72 -44.82 29.68
N PRO A 13 -32.20 -45.25 30.87
CA PRO A 13 -32.49 -46.65 31.19
C PRO A 13 -33.63 -47.30 30.36
N LEU A 14 -34.35 -46.51 29.57
CA LEU A 14 -35.42 -46.98 28.68
C LEU A 14 -34.99 -47.06 27.21
N GLN A 15 -33.77 -46.65 26.89
CA GLN A 15 -33.19 -46.68 25.55
C GLN A 15 -31.83 -47.38 25.62
N PHE A 16 -31.51 -48.17 24.61
CA PHE A 16 -30.17 -48.75 24.52
C PHE A 16 -29.22 -47.71 23.95
N GLY A 17 -28.02 -47.59 24.52
CA GLY A 17 -26.99 -46.69 24.03
C GLY A 17 -25.61 -46.95 24.64
N ASN A 18 -24.61 -46.24 24.12
CA ASN A 18 -23.19 -46.46 24.40
C ASN A 18 -22.42 -45.17 24.72
N SER A 19 -23.12 -44.04 24.87
CA SER A 19 -22.51 -42.78 25.30
C SER A 19 -21.77 -42.96 26.64
N ASN A 20 -20.67 -42.24 26.79
CA ASN A 20 -19.79 -42.34 27.97
C ASN A 20 -19.15 -41.00 28.40
N GLN A 21 -19.49 -39.90 27.75
CA GLN A 21 -19.00 -38.55 28.07
C GLN A 21 -20.03 -37.74 28.87
N ASN A 22 -19.55 -36.67 29.51
CA ASN A 22 -20.35 -35.66 30.24
C ASN A 22 -21.38 -36.22 31.25
N GLY A 23 -21.10 -37.40 31.82
CA GLY A 23 -21.97 -38.04 32.82
C GLY A 23 -23.24 -38.69 32.25
N ALA A 24 -23.48 -38.61 30.94
CA ALA A 24 -24.62 -39.24 30.30
C ALA A 24 -24.24 -40.64 29.81
N TYR A 25 -24.09 -41.59 30.73
CA TYR A 25 -23.72 -42.96 30.40
C TYR A 25 -24.93 -43.74 29.86
N GLY A 26 -24.77 -44.52 28.78
CA GLY A 26 -25.79 -45.48 28.29
C GLY A 26 -26.91 -44.90 27.41
N CYS A 27 -26.80 -43.63 27.00
CA CYS A 27 -27.72 -42.98 26.07
C CYS A 27 -27.37 -43.24 24.60
N PRO A 28 -28.36 -43.12 23.67
CA PRO A 28 -28.09 -43.20 22.23
C PRO A 28 -26.98 -42.24 21.80
N ASP A 29 -26.05 -42.77 21.04
CA ASP A 29 -24.83 -42.12 20.55
C ASP A 29 -24.60 -42.68 19.14
N LEU A 30 -25.06 -41.92 18.15
CA LEU A 30 -25.22 -42.39 16.78
C LEU A 30 -23.89 -42.62 16.06
N ASP A 31 -22.91 -41.74 16.28
CA ASP A 31 -21.61 -41.81 15.63
C ASP A 31 -20.51 -42.46 16.49
N GLY A 32 -20.77 -42.64 17.78
CA GLY A 32 -19.94 -43.42 18.70
C GLY A 32 -18.77 -42.64 19.30
N ASP A 33 -18.82 -41.31 19.31
CA ASP A 33 -17.76 -40.46 19.88
C ASP A 33 -17.82 -40.35 21.43
N GLY A 34 -18.91 -40.86 22.01
CA GLY A 34 -19.18 -40.93 23.43
C GLY A 34 -20.09 -39.81 23.96
N TRP A 35 -20.37 -38.77 23.17
CA TRP A 35 -21.44 -37.82 23.44
C TRP A 35 -22.77 -38.41 22.96
N TYR A 36 -23.87 -38.04 23.61
CA TYR A 36 -25.17 -38.62 23.27
C TYR A 36 -25.97 -37.66 22.38
N ASP A 37 -26.77 -38.24 21.49
CA ASP A 37 -27.47 -37.59 20.38
C ASP A 37 -28.16 -36.25 20.69
N ALA A 38 -28.63 -36.04 21.92
CA ALA A 38 -29.43 -34.85 22.25
C ALA A 38 -28.62 -33.64 22.71
N ILE A 39 -27.32 -33.79 22.98
CA ILE A 39 -26.41 -32.68 23.31
C ILE A 39 -25.21 -32.60 22.37
N ASP A 40 -25.07 -33.59 21.50
CA ASP A 40 -24.09 -33.61 20.46
C ASP A 40 -24.57 -32.72 19.30
N SER A 41 -23.82 -31.64 19.04
CA SER A 41 -24.11 -30.72 17.92
C SER A 41 -23.91 -31.38 16.55
N PHE A 42 -23.14 -32.47 16.48
CA PHE A 42 -22.71 -33.13 15.24
C PHE A 42 -22.94 -34.64 15.26
N ILE A 43 -24.18 -35.06 15.53
CA ILE A 43 -24.66 -36.46 15.63
C ILE A 43 -24.21 -37.49 14.54
N ASN A 44 -23.60 -37.05 13.44
CA ASN A 44 -23.10 -37.94 12.38
C ASN A 44 -21.58 -37.83 12.14
N GLU A 45 -20.86 -37.00 12.90
CA GLU A 45 -19.44 -36.72 12.71
C GLU A 45 -18.68 -36.95 14.02
N PRO A 46 -18.11 -38.16 14.22
CA PRO A 46 -17.59 -38.59 15.51
C PRO A 46 -16.31 -37.89 15.95
N SER A 47 -15.83 -36.93 15.16
CA SER A 47 -14.72 -36.06 15.53
C SER A 47 -15.16 -34.70 16.07
N GLN A 48 -16.48 -34.41 16.06
CA GLN A 48 -17.06 -33.16 16.54
C GLN A 48 -18.25 -33.46 17.46
N TRP A 49 -18.42 -32.68 18.53
CA TRP A 49 -19.53 -32.84 19.48
C TRP A 49 -20.11 -31.54 20.01
N ALA A 50 -19.40 -30.42 19.81
CA ALA A 50 -19.76 -29.11 20.32
C ALA A 50 -19.59 -28.04 19.23
N ASP A 51 -20.47 -27.05 19.25
CA ASP A 51 -20.52 -25.89 18.36
C ASP A 51 -20.87 -24.70 19.25
N SER A 52 -19.86 -23.97 19.73
CA SER A 52 -20.01 -22.99 20.80
C SER A 52 -20.70 -21.70 20.34
N ASP A 53 -20.52 -21.30 19.09
CA ASP A 53 -21.12 -20.09 18.52
C ASP A 53 -22.27 -20.36 17.54
N GLY A 54 -22.47 -21.62 17.14
CA GLY A 54 -23.63 -22.09 16.39
C GLY A 54 -23.51 -21.88 14.89
N ASP A 55 -22.30 -21.82 14.34
CA ASP A 55 -22.04 -21.57 12.93
C ASP A 55 -21.98 -22.84 12.07
N GLY A 56 -21.98 -24.01 12.70
CA GLY A 56 -21.94 -25.32 12.05
C GLY A 56 -20.52 -25.84 11.79
N PHE A 57 -19.48 -25.18 12.29
CA PHE A 57 -18.13 -25.72 12.42
C PHE A 57 -17.92 -26.21 13.87
N GLY A 58 -17.21 -27.31 14.04
CA GLY A 58 -17.12 -27.96 15.34
C GLY A 58 -15.95 -27.47 16.18
N ASP A 59 -16.15 -27.28 17.49
CA ASP A 59 -15.14 -26.73 18.41
C ASP A 59 -13.83 -27.56 18.47
N ASN A 60 -13.85 -28.84 18.07
CA ASN A 60 -12.66 -29.68 18.07
C ASN A 60 -11.82 -29.40 16.81
N LEU A 61 -10.77 -28.59 16.98
CA LEU A 61 -9.82 -28.25 15.91
C LEU A 61 -9.18 -29.45 15.21
N ASP A 62 -8.95 -30.56 15.92
CA ASP A 62 -8.37 -31.77 15.34
C ASP A 62 -9.42 -32.63 14.60
N GLY A 63 -10.69 -32.24 14.68
CA GLY A 63 -11.82 -32.90 14.02
C GLY A 63 -12.07 -32.42 12.60
N PHE A 64 -13.08 -33.01 11.97
CA PHE A 64 -13.53 -32.62 10.64
C PHE A 64 -14.06 -31.18 10.67
N ASN A 65 -13.54 -30.33 9.79
CA ASN A 65 -13.92 -28.91 9.71
C ASN A 65 -13.95 -28.21 11.09
N GLY A 66 -12.92 -28.42 11.90
CA GLY A 66 -12.80 -27.76 13.19
C GLY A 66 -12.78 -26.24 13.07
N ASP A 67 -13.47 -25.57 13.98
CA ASP A 67 -13.67 -24.13 14.02
C ASP A 67 -12.46 -23.42 14.66
N TYR A 68 -11.81 -22.58 13.87
CA TYR A 68 -10.68 -21.74 14.30
C TYR A 68 -11.11 -20.53 15.15
N CYS A 69 -12.39 -20.17 15.09
CA CYS A 69 -12.97 -18.99 15.68
C CYS A 69 -14.08 -19.23 16.72
N LYS A 70 -14.33 -20.47 17.16
CA LYS A 70 -15.12 -21.02 18.32
C LYS A 70 -16.05 -20.15 19.17
N ASP A 71 -15.72 -18.89 19.42
CA ASP A 71 -16.53 -17.94 20.17
C ASP A 71 -17.18 -16.85 19.25
N ILE A 72 -16.94 -16.91 17.93
CA ILE A 72 -17.36 -15.92 16.93
C ILE A 72 -17.79 -16.66 15.67
N ALA A 73 -19.11 -16.77 15.49
CA ALA A 73 -19.70 -17.41 14.32
C ALA A 73 -19.18 -16.82 13.01
N GLY A 74 -18.74 -17.69 12.11
CA GLY A 74 -18.26 -17.36 10.79
C GLY A 74 -18.60 -18.41 9.74
N ASP A 75 -18.17 -18.19 8.51
CA ASP A 75 -18.52 -19.03 7.37
C ASP A 75 -17.37 -19.24 6.37
N SER A 76 -16.16 -18.81 6.71
CA SER A 76 -14.95 -19.11 5.94
C SER A 76 -14.73 -20.62 5.78
N THR A 77 -14.18 -21.04 4.64
CA THR A 77 -14.01 -22.46 4.29
C THR A 77 -12.63 -22.86 3.80
N GLU A 78 -11.85 -21.93 3.27
CA GLU A 78 -10.58 -22.21 2.57
C GLU A 78 -9.36 -22.16 3.50
N ASP A 79 -9.34 -21.23 4.46
CA ASP A 79 -8.25 -21.09 5.43
C ASP A 79 -8.68 -21.47 6.87
N ARG A 80 -9.01 -20.48 7.71
CA ARG A 80 -9.44 -20.67 9.09
C ARG A 80 -10.94 -20.91 9.13
N LYS A 81 -11.35 -22.15 8.94
CA LYS A 81 -12.77 -22.55 8.93
C LYS A 81 -13.53 -22.05 10.16
N GLY A 82 -14.77 -21.57 9.96
CA GLY A 82 -15.63 -21.03 11.01
C GLY A 82 -15.28 -19.60 11.46
N CYS A 83 -14.31 -18.96 10.81
CA CYS A 83 -14.02 -17.55 11.04
C CYS A 83 -14.85 -16.65 10.12
N LEU A 84 -14.98 -15.38 10.52
CA LEU A 84 -15.69 -14.38 9.74
C LEU A 84 -15.07 -14.25 8.34
N ASP A 85 -15.89 -14.36 7.31
CA ASP A 85 -15.59 -14.09 5.91
C ASP A 85 -16.62 -13.08 5.41
N SER A 86 -16.22 -11.81 5.32
CA SER A 86 -17.17 -10.71 5.12
C SER A 86 -17.75 -10.63 3.71
N ASP A 87 -17.08 -11.18 2.70
CA ASP A 87 -17.52 -11.10 1.31
C ASP A 87 -17.86 -12.45 0.66
N GLY A 88 -17.58 -13.55 1.36
CA GLY A 88 -18.00 -14.90 1.03
C GLY A 88 -17.16 -15.54 -0.07
N ASP A 89 -15.89 -15.17 -0.21
CA ASP A 89 -14.96 -15.81 -1.15
C ASP A 89 -14.33 -17.10 -0.62
N GLY A 90 -14.53 -17.39 0.67
CA GLY A 90 -14.08 -18.57 1.38
C GLY A 90 -12.87 -18.30 2.30
N TYR A 91 -12.19 -17.16 2.20
CA TYR A 91 -11.04 -16.81 3.03
C TYR A 91 -11.47 -15.92 4.20
N SER A 92 -10.95 -16.22 5.40
CA SER A 92 -11.31 -15.48 6.60
C SER A 92 -10.71 -14.08 6.63
N ASP A 93 -11.50 -13.09 7.05
CA ASP A 93 -11.07 -11.73 7.31
C ASP A 93 -9.80 -11.70 8.18
N THR A 94 -8.97 -10.69 7.99
CA THR A 94 -7.84 -10.45 8.90
C THR A 94 -8.26 -10.05 10.31
N ASP A 95 -7.46 -10.45 11.30
CA ASP A 95 -7.59 -10.02 12.70
C ASP A 95 -6.23 -9.80 13.37
N GLU A 96 -6.22 -9.62 14.70
CA GLU A 96 -5.01 -9.35 15.50
C GLU A 96 -3.95 -10.46 15.38
N PHE A 97 -4.35 -11.70 15.14
CA PHE A 97 -3.46 -12.88 15.10
C PHE A 97 -3.35 -13.50 13.70
N TRP A 98 -4.37 -13.33 12.86
CA TRP A 98 -4.39 -13.77 11.47
C TRP A 98 -4.33 -12.57 10.54
N THR A 99 -3.11 -12.16 10.21
CA THR A 99 -2.87 -11.00 9.35
C THR A 99 -2.68 -11.45 7.91
N LYS A 100 -2.43 -10.49 7.00
CA LYS A 100 -2.01 -10.79 5.62
C LYS A 100 -0.84 -11.77 5.52
N TYR A 101 0.09 -11.73 6.47
CA TYR A 101 1.25 -12.61 6.51
C TYR A 101 0.93 -14.05 6.93
N SER A 102 -0.27 -14.27 7.48
CA SER A 102 -0.81 -15.58 7.82
C SER A 102 -1.74 -16.12 6.72
N GLY A 103 -2.10 -15.30 5.74
CA GLY A 103 -3.04 -15.64 4.67
C GLY A 103 -4.49 -15.23 4.95
N GLY A 104 -4.74 -14.32 5.89
CA GLY A 104 -6.07 -13.74 6.07
C GLY A 104 -6.42 -12.77 4.95
N ASP A 105 -7.71 -12.69 4.65
CA ASP A 105 -8.27 -11.85 3.61
C ASP A 105 -8.07 -10.36 3.92
N VAL A 106 -7.31 -9.71 3.04
CA VAL A 106 -6.97 -8.28 3.08
C VAL A 106 -7.94 -7.40 2.31
N PHE A 107 -8.85 -7.99 1.52
CA PHE A 107 -9.91 -7.31 0.78
C PHE A 107 -11.30 -7.82 1.19
N PRO A 108 -11.72 -7.68 2.47
CA PRO A 108 -12.95 -8.28 3.03
C PRO A 108 -14.27 -7.72 2.49
N GLN A 109 -14.25 -7.01 1.36
CA GLN A 109 -15.39 -6.42 0.68
C GLN A 109 -15.35 -6.69 -0.83
N ASP A 110 -14.38 -7.46 -1.32
CA ASP A 110 -14.19 -7.83 -2.71
C ASP A 110 -13.96 -9.33 -2.82
N SER A 111 -15.07 -10.06 -3.02
CA SER A 111 -15.08 -11.52 -3.09
C SER A 111 -14.29 -12.12 -4.26
N THR A 112 -13.55 -11.30 -5.01
CA THR A 112 -12.66 -11.73 -6.09
C THR A 112 -11.19 -11.68 -5.69
N GLN A 113 -10.84 -11.05 -4.57
CA GLN A 113 -9.47 -10.86 -4.12
C GLN A 113 -9.37 -11.18 -2.63
N TRP A 114 -8.35 -11.95 -2.23
CA TRP A 114 -8.09 -12.24 -0.81
C TRP A 114 -6.63 -12.01 -0.39
N SER A 115 -5.73 -11.78 -1.35
CA SER A 115 -4.28 -11.73 -1.14
C SER A 115 -3.68 -10.48 -1.78
N ASP A 116 -2.75 -9.85 -1.05
CA ASP A 116 -1.93 -8.70 -1.47
C ASP A 116 -0.54 -8.87 -0.84
N ILE A 117 0.27 -9.71 -1.50
CA ILE A 117 1.54 -10.17 -0.94
C ILE A 117 2.58 -9.06 -0.87
N ASP A 118 2.62 -8.16 -1.85
CA ASP A 118 3.60 -7.07 -1.90
C ASP A 118 3.12 -5.78 -1.20
N GLY A 119 1.82 -5.65 -0.95
CA GLY A 119 1.22 -4.59 -0.15
C GLY A 119 0.94 -3.30 -0.91
N ASP A 120 0.77 -3.33 -2.23
CA ASP A 120 0.46 -2.14 -3.02
C ASP A 120 -1.05 -1.82 -3.10
N GLY A 121 -1.90 -2.74 -2.64
CA GLY A 121 -3.34 -2.60 -2.60
C GLY A 121 -4.08 -3.09 -3.84
N TYR A 122 -3.39 -3.73 -4.79
CA TYR A 122 -3.99 -4.54 -5.84
C TYR A 122 -4.00 -6.02 -5.42
N GLY A 123 -5.03 -6.74 -5.84
CA GLY A 123 -5.21 -8.12 -5.40
C GLY A 123 -4.50 -9.13 -6.31
N ASP A 124 -3.87 -10.13 -5.71
CA ASP A 124 -3.05 -11.13 -6.41
C ASP A 124 -3.86 -12.12 -7.27
N ASN A 125 -5.18 -12.23 -7.05
CA ASN A 125 -5.99 -13.26 -7.73
C ASN A 125 -6.28 -12.82 -9.17
N PRO A 126 -5.75 -13.52 -10.18
CA PRO A 126 -5.79 -13.05 -11.56
C PRO A 126 -7.16 -13.22 -12.21
N GLY A 127 -7.41 -12.43 -13.26
CA GLY A 127 -8.59 -12.58 -14.12
C GLY A 127 -9.79 -11.72 -13.71
N TYR A 128 -9.59 -10.80 -12.77
CA TYR A 128 -10.56 -9.79 -12.37
C TYR A 128 -10.05 -8.38 -12.71
N PRO A 129 -10.94 -7.37 -12.76
CA PRO A 129 -10.50 -5.98 -12.87
C PRO A 129 -9.62 -5.61 -11.67
N LEU A 130 -8.55 -4.87 -11.91
CA LEU A 130 -7.61 -4.40 -10.87
C LEU A 130 -6.84 -5.53 -10.15
N SER A 131 -6.83 -6.75 -10.70
CA SER A 131 -5.84 -7.76 -10.30
C SER A 131 -4.43 -7.25 -10.56
N ASP A 132 -3.52 -7.53 -9.65
CA ASP A 132 -2.11 -7.19 -9.78
C ASP A 132 -1.44 -8.05 -10.88
N ASP A 133 -0.82 -7.37 -11.85
CA ASP A 133 -0.04 -8.00 -12.93
C ASP A 133 1.41 -8.29 -12.50
N CYS A 134 1.85 -7.71 -11.38
CA CYS A 134 3.19 -7.73 -10.82
C CYS A 134 3.22 -8.18 -9.36
N ILE A 135 2.53 -9.28 -9.03
CA ILE A 135 2.34 -9.91 -7.70
C ILE A 135 3.53 -10.02 -6.72
N GLU A 136 4.76 -9.65 -7.06
CA GLU A 136 5.90 -9.63 -6.12
C GLU A 136 6.56 -8.25 -6.03
N VAL A 137 6.04 -7.24 -6.74
CA VAL A 137 6.67 -5.95 -6.99
C VAL A 137 5.64 -4.84 -6.86
N ALA A 138 5.51 -4.37 -5.62
CA ALA A 138 4.57 -3.31 -5.29
C ALA A 138 4.75 -2.08 -6.18
N GLY A 139 3.67 -1.59 -6.78
CA GLY A 139 3.72 -0.35 -7.52
C GLY A 139 2.37 0.29 -7.86
N PRO A 140 2.37 1.60 -8.17
CA PRO A 140 1.12 2.34 -8.34
C PRO A 140 0.55 2.31 -9.76
N SER A 141 1.15 1.57 -10.70
CA SER A 141 0.71 1.58 -12.10
C SER A 141 -0.75 1.14 -12.22
N SER A 142 -1.48 1.78 -13.12
CA SER A 142 -2.95 1.67 -13.18
C SER A 142 -3.56 1.74 -14.59
N VAL A 143 -2.74 1.93 -15.63
CA VAL A 143 -3.19 2.14 -17.01
C VAL A 143 -2.88 0.93 -17.90
N ASP A 144 -1.65 0.43 -17.88
CA ASP A 144 -1.22 -0.69 -18.72
C ASP A 144 -1.17 -2.01 -17.94
N ARG A 145 -0.14 -2.22 -17.12
CA ARG A 145 -0.08 -3.31 -16.16
C ARG A 145 -0.48 -2.75 -14.81
N ILE A 146 -1.39 -3.38 -14.10
CA ILE A 146 -1.84 -2.92 -12.78
C ILE A 146 -0.86 -3.44 -11.71
N GLY A 147 -0.55 -2.64 -10.68
CA GLY A 147 0.27 -3.07 -9.54
C GLY A 147 1.77 -3.24 -9.82
N CYS A 148 2.25 -2.73 -10.95
CA CYS A 148 3.67 -2.75 -11.29
C CYS A 148 4.36 -1.45 -10.88
N SER A 149 5.70 -1.50 -10.78
CA SER A 149 6.54 -0.32 -10.64
C SER A 149 6.17 0.76 -11.66
N ASP A 150 5.94 1.97 -11.17
CA ASP A 150 5.68 3.19 -11.93
C ASP A 150 6.35 4.33 -11.16
N PHE A 151 7.55 4.71 -11.60
CA PHE A 151 8.45 5.55 -10.82
C PHE A 151 7.97 6.99 -10.70
N ASP A 152 7.31 7.53 -11.73
CA ASP A 152 6.79 8.89 -11.72
C ASP A 152 5.29 8.98 -11.38
N SER A 153 4.60 7.85 -11.27
CA SER A 153 3.21 7.71 -10.84
C SER A 153 2.22 8.35 -11.80
N ASP A 154 2.48 8.21 -13.10
CA ASP A 154 1.61 8.70 -14.16
C ASP A 154 0.57 7.66 -14.63
N GLY A 155 0.69 6.43 -14.12
CA GLY A 155 -0.19 5.30 -14.35
C GLY A 155 0.39 4.26 -15.31
N PHE A 156 1.43 4.57 -16.08
CA PHE A 156 2.10 3.60 -16.94
C PHE A 156 3.26 2.93 -16.20
N SER A 157 3.37 1.61 -16.35
CA SER A 157 4.40 0.84 -15.68
C SER A 157 5.79 1.03 -16.31
N ASP A 158 6.81 1.08 -15.46
CA ASP A 158 8.23 1.13 -15.86
C ASP A 158 8.57 -0.06 -16.78
N PRO A 159 9.40 0.15 -17.82
CA PRO A 159 9.78 -0.90 -18.74
C PRO A 159 10.64 -1.97 -18.06
N THR A 160 10.30 -3.23 -18.31
CA THR A 160 11.08 -4.41 -17.89
C THR A 160 11.63 -5.15 -19.13
N THR A 161 12.41 -6.20 -18.90
CA THR A 161 12.88 -7.07 -19.99
C THR A 161 11.76 -7.81 -20.71
N GLU A 162 10.65 -8.05 -20.02
CA GLU A 162 9.47 -8.79 -20.49
C GLU A 162 8.34 -7.85 -20.97
N TRP A 163 8.32 -6.62 -20.46
CA TRP A 163 7.37 -5.56 -20.82
C TRP A 163 8.11 -4.31 -21.24
N ASP A 164 8.46 -4.22 -22.52
CA ASP A 164 9.20 -3.08 -23.06
C ASP A 164 8.25 -2.04 -23.71
N LEU A 165 8.83 -1.01 -24.32
CA LEU A 165 8.10 0.05 -25.00
C LEU A 165 7.19 -0.46 -26.14
N SER A 166 7.49 -1.62 -26.72
CA SER A 166 6.66 -2.21 -27.78
C SER A 166 5.43 -2.92 -27.23
N SER A 167 5.48 -3.34 -25.97
CA SER A 167 4.34 -3.88 -25.21
C SER A 167 3.44 -2.79 -24.63
N GLY A 168 3.94 -1.55 -24.54
CA GLY A 168 3.18 -0.39 -24.07
C GLY A 168 3.63 0.18 -22.72
N ALA A 169 4.80 -0.23 -22.23
CA ALA A 169 5.44 0.33 -21.04
C ALA A 169 5.66 1.84 -21.16
N ASP A 170 5.90 2.49 -20.03
CA ASP A 170 6.22 3.90 -19.99
C ASP A 170 7.52 4.22 -20.76
N ALA A 171 7.38 5.10 -21.74
CA ALA A 171 8.47 5.61 -22.56
C ALA A 171 9.22 6.77 -21.92
N CYS A 172 8.67 7.37 -20.86
CA CYS A 172 9.25 8.46 -20.10
C CYS A 172 9.25 8.20 -18.56
N PRO A 173 9.92 7.15 -18.01
CA PRO A 173 9.87 6.69 -16.60
C PRO A 173 10.35 7.63 -15.48
N SER A 174 10.44 8.92 -15.75
CA SER A 174 10.90 9.94 -14.80
C SER A 174 10.22 11.28 -15.07
N VAL A 175 9.21 11.30 -15.93
CA VAL A 175 8.48 12.49 -16.36
C VAL A 175 7.01 12.12 -16.43
N ILE A 176 6.26 12.54 -15.41
CA ILE A 176 4.81 12.39 -15.36
C ILE A 176 4.19 12.81 -16.70
N GLY A 177 3.57 11.86 -17.38
CA GLY A 177 2.91 12.08 -18.66
C GLY A 177 1.50 11.53 -18.73
N ASN A 178 0.94 11.64 -19.92
CA ASN A 178 -0.46 11.33 -20.22
C ASN A 178 -0.67 10.98 -21.70
N SER A 179 0.41 10.95 -22.50
CA SER A 179 0.34 10.50 -23.89
C SER A 179 -0.02 9.01 -23.96
N THR A 180 -0.76 8.62 -25.00
CA THR A 180 -1.32 7.27 -25.19
C THR A 180 -1.21 6.72 -26.62
N ASN A 181 -0.94 7.57 -27.61
CA ASN A 181 -0.96 7.19 -29.03
C ASN A 181 0.45 7.03 -29.63
N ASP A 182 1.49 7.64 -29.04
CA ASP A 182 2.87 7.51 -29.50
C ASP A 182 3.78 6.90 -28.43
N ARG A 183 4.25 7.70 -27.48
CA ARG A 183 5.10 7.32 -26.38
C ARG A 183 4.26 7.38 -25.12
N ASN A 184 3.76 6.21 -24.71
CA ASN A 184 2.97 6.06 -23.49
C ASN A 184 3.72 6.68 -22.30
N GLY A 185 3.00 7.38 -21.43
CA GLY A 185 3.55 8.02 -20.22
C GLY A 185 4.48 9.22 -20.48
N CYS A 186 4.61 9.68 -21.73
CA CYS A 186 5.29 10.94 -21.99
C CYS A 186 4.34 12.14 -21.87
N TYR A 187 4.92 13.29 -21.51
CA TYR A 187 4.18 14.55 -21.37
C TYR A 187 3.46 14.96 -22.66
N ASP A 188 2.15 15.16 -22.56
CA ASP A 188 1.25 15.66 -23.61
C ASP A 188 0.46 16.86 -23.04
N SER A 189 0.84 18.06 -23.49
CA SER A 189 0.34 19.31 -22.92
C SER A 189 -1.09 19.66 -23.31
N ASP A 190 -1.63 19.14 -24.40
CA ASP A 190 -3.01 19.41 -24.82
C ASP A 190 -3.95 18.21 -24.68
N GLY A 191 -3.40 17.01 -24.48
CA GLY A 191 -4.17 15.81 -24.15
C GLY A 191 -4.82 15.18 -25.38
N ASP A 192 -4.28 15.39 -26.58
CA ASP A 192 -4.73 14.71 -27.79
C ASP A 192 -4.19 13.27 -27.92
N GLY A 193 -3.32 12.89 -26.99
CA GLY A 193 -2.69 11.59 -26.85
C GLY A 193 -1.35 11.48 -27.56
N TYR A 194 -0.76 12.56 -28.10
CA TYR A 194 0.56 12.57 -28.70
C TYR A 194 1.55 13.40 -27.88
N SER A 195 2.72 12.82 -27.60
CA SER A 195 3.70 13.44 -26.71
C SER A 195 4.38 14.66 -27.32
N ASN A 196 4.65 15.66 -26.48
CA ASN A 196 5.46 16.81 -26.85
C ASN A 196 6.87 16.38 -27.29
N LYS A 197 7.51 17.26 -28.07
CA LYS A 197 8.93 17.14 -28.41
C LYS A 197 9.82 17.27 -27.16
N ASP A 198 10.84 16.44 -27.08
CA ASP A 198 11.95 16.57 -26.12
C ASP A 198 13.33 16.40 -26.80
N ASN A 199 14.37 16.12 -26.00
CA ASN A 199 15.74 15.96 -26.49
C ASN A 199 15.99 14.62 -27.22
N GLN A 200 15.16 13.61 -26.97
CA GLN A 200 15.25 12.26 -27.50
C GLN A 200 14.16 11.95 -28.54
N TRP A 201 13.08 12.74 -28.55
CA TRP A 201 11.95 12.61 -29.47
C TRP A 201 11.66 13.92 -30.18
N SER A 202 11.97 13.97 -31.47
CA SER A 202 11.79 15.14 -32.31
C SER A 202 10.55 15.04 -33.20
N TYR A 203 10.20 16.13 -33.88
CA TYR A 203 9.10 16.14 -34.85
C TYR A 203 9.28 15.14 -36.00
N SER A 204 10.52 14.76 -36.34
CA SER A 204 10.75 13.72 -37.34
C SER A 204 10.53 12.31 -36.81
N ASP A 205 10.57 12.14 -35.49
CA ASP A 205 10.34 10.85 -34.84
C ASP A 205 8.84 10.64 -34.57
N GLY A 206 8.08 11.73 -34.45
CA GLY A 206 6.61 11.69 -34.32
C GLY A 206 6.04 12.65 -33.28
N ALA A 207 6.88 13.44 -32.61
CA ALA A 207 6.45 14.37 -31.58
C ALA A 207 5.35 15.32 -32.07
N ASP A 208 4.42 15.66 -31.18
CA ASP A 208 3.33 16.55 -31.53
C ASP A 208 3.83 17.96 -31.89
N GLY A 209 3.44 18.40 -33.09
CA GLY A 209 3.77 19.70 -33.66
C GLY A 209 2.79 20.81 -33.27
N TYR A 210 1.70 20.49 -32.56
CA TYR A 210 0.66 21.44 -32.17
C TYR A 210 0.30 21.38 -30.69
N PRO A 211 1.28 21.45 -29.75
CA PRO A 211 1.10 21.11 -28.32
C PRO A 211 0.13 22.00 -27.52
N ASP A 212 -0.49 22.98 -28.17
CA ASP A 212 -1.48 23.89 -27.59
C ASP A 212 -2.87 23.71 -28.24
N ASP A 213 -3.07 22.70 -29.09
CA ASP A 213 -4.26 22.50 -29.91
C ASP A 213 -4.69 21.03 -29.94
N PRO A 214 -5.58 20.62 -29.02
CA PRO A 214 -5.96 19.21 -28.84
C PRO A 214 -6.77 18.61 -30.00
N THR A 215 -6.95 19.37 -31.08
CA THR A 215 -7.68 18.94 -32.28
C THR A 215 -6.76 18.64 -33.45
N ARG A 216 -5.45 18.85 -33.31
CA ARG A 216 -4.47 18.67 -34.37
C ARG A 216 -3.21 18.02 -33.82
N TRP A 217 -2.76 16.97 -34.51
CA TRP A 217 -1.51 16.28 -34.21
C TRP A 217 -0.62 16.19 -35.46
N GLY A 218 0.64 15.82 -35.25
CA GLY A 218 1.59 15.48 -36.32
C GLY A 218 2.61 16.58 -36.63
N PRO A 219 3.33 16.50 -37.76
CA PRO A 219 4.47 17.37 -37.99
C PRO A 219 4.03 18.85 -38.01
N PRO A 220 4.79 19.74 -37.33
CA PRO A 220 4.48 21.16 -37.34
C PRO A 220 4.57 21.69 -38.77
N PRO A 221 3.85 22.77 -39.10
CA PRO A 221 3.93 23.36 -40.43
C PRO A 221 5.39 23.69 -40.74
N SER A 222 5.88 23.17 -41.86
CA SER A 222 7.21 23.50 -42.37
C SER A 222 7.35 25.01 -42.42
N SER A 223 8.36 25.55 -41.75
CA SER A 223 8.66 26.98 -41.76
C SER A 223 9.19 27.38 -43.14
N ASP A 224 8.35 27.33 -44.17
CA ASP A 224 8.59 27.98 -45.44
C ASP A 224 8.31 29.46 -45.24
N SER A 225 9.24 30.16 -44.58
CA SER A 225 9.32 31.61 -44.47
C SER A 225 8.07 32.29 -43.88
N SER A 226 8.30 33.27 -43.01
CA SER A 226 7.36 34.36 -42.85
C SER A 226 7.21 35.11 -44.20
N SER A 227 6.42 34.59 -45.13
CA SER A 227 5.85 35.40 -46.19
C SER A 227 4.72 36.18 -45.55
N PHE A 228 5.07 37.32 -44.96
CA PHE A 228 4.11 38.40 -44.79
C PHE A 228 3.45 38.57 -46.15
N GLY A 229 2.21 38.11 -46.26
CA GLY A 229 1.39 38.37 -47.43
C GLY A 229 1.25 39.87 -47.56
N THR A 230 2.13 40.50 -48.32
CA THR A 230 1.84 41.76 -48.97
C THR A 230 0.61 41.48 -49.82
N VAL A 231 -0.54 41.87 -49.30
CA VAL A 231 -1.76 42.02 -50.09
C VAL A 231 -1.42 43.08 -51.13
N ALA A 232 -0.97 42.63 -52.30
CA ALA A 232 -0.87 43.46 -53.48
C ALA A 232 -2.30 43.74 -53.95
N ILE A 233 -2.95 44.72 -53.31
CA ILE A 233 -4.15 45.35 -53.86
C ILE A 233 -3.67 46.20 -55.04
N ALA A 234 -3.64 45.57 -56.22
CA ALA A 234 -3.76 46.29 -57.47
C ALA A 234 -5.18 46.90 -57.50
N GLY A 235 -5.28 48.20 -57.21
CA GLY A 235 -6.57 48.88 -57.19
C GLY A 235 -6.48 50.30 -56.63
N SER A 236 -5.87 51.19 -57.40
CA SER A 236 -6.21 52.61 -57.53
C SER A 236 -7.11 53.26 -56.45
N GLY A 237 -6.51 54.15 -55.65
CA GLY A 237 -7.08 55.49 -55.42
C GLY A 237 -7.68 55.82 -54.05
N VAL A 238 -7.12 56.89 -53.47
CA VAL A 238 -7.75 57.89 -52.59
C VAL A 238 -7.74 57.64 -51.06
N LEU A 239 -6.62 58.01 -50.44
CA LEU A 239 -6.46 59.12 -49.48
C LEU A 239 -7.62 59.39 -48.49
N ILE A 240 -7.48 58.95 -47.23
CA ILE A 240 -8.01 59.66 -46.05
C ILE A 240 -7.03 59.54 -44.86
N LEU A 241 -6.48 60.69 -44.46
CA LEU A 241 -5.79 60.94 -43.19
C LEU A 241 -6.82 61.16 -42.09
N VAL A 242 -6.74 60.45 -40.96
CA VAL A 242 -7.23 60.97 -39.67
C VAL A 242 -6.29 60.55 -38.54
N ILE A 243 -5.78 61.58 -37.88
CA ILE A 243 -4.96 61.58 -36.65
C ILE A 243 -5.90 61.50 -35.45
N LEU A 244 -5.55 60.69 -34.46
CA LEU A 244 -5.85 60.84 -33.02
C LEU A 244 -4.96 59.80 -32.31
N GLY A 245 -4.11 60.08 -31.32
CA GLY A 245 -4.08 61.17 -30.37
C GLY A 245 -3.90 60.55 -28.97
N SER A 246 -2.63 60.39 -28.57
CA SER A 246 -2.09 60.42 -27.20
C SER A 246 -2.70 59.56 -26.08
N LEU A 247 -1.83 58.82 -25.36
CA LEU A 247 -1.75 58.69 -23.88
C LEU A 247 -0.56 57.73 -23.56
N LEU A 248 0.66 58.22 -23.30
CA LEU A 248 1.24 58.59 -21.99
C LEU A 248 1.50 57.42 -21.02
N PHE A 249 2.77 57.35 -20.55
CA PHE A 249 3.24 56.90 -19.21
C PHE A 249 3.31 55.36 -18.98
N LEU A 250 4.40 54.70 -18.54
CA LEU A 250 5.57 54.98 -17.66
C LEU A 250 6.74 54.03 -18.03
N ARG A 251 8.01 54.47 -18.12
CA ARG A 251 9.05 54.48 -17.04
C ARG A 251 9.09 53.13 -16.29
N GLY A 252 10.02 52.21 -16.52
CA GLY A 252 11.47 52.34 -16.49
C GLY A 252 12.01 51.98 -15.10
N ARG A 253 12.61 50.78 -14.93
CA ARG A 253 13.65 50.51 -13.92
C ARG A 253 14.40 49.20 -14.19
N LYS A 254 15.66 49.35 -14.60
CA LYS A 254 16.72 48.33 -14.52
C LYS A 254 17.11 48.13 -13.06
N LYS A 255 17.43 46.90 -12.67
CA LYS A 255 18.38 46.61 -11.59
C LYS A 255 19.26 45.45 -12.04
N GLU A 256 20.55 45.74 -12.11
CA GLU A 256 21.64 44.79 -12.23
C GLU A 256 22.41 44.89 -10.91
N LEU A 257 22.72 43.75 -10.28
CA LEU A 257 23.71 43.69 -9.21
C LEU A 257 24.60 42.47 -9.40
N THR A 258 25.88 42.77 -9.33
CA THR A 258 27.08 42.01 -9.71
C THR A 258 27.59 41.15 -8.54
N ILE A 259 27.78 39.84 -8.82
CA ILE A 259 28.93 38.94 -8.52
C ILE A 259 29.56 38.97 -7.09
N MET A 260 29.63 37.82 -6.38
CA MET A 260 30.86 36.99 -6.22
C MET A 260 30.76 35.81 -5.23
N PRO A 261 31.59 34.75 -5.44
CA PRO A 261 31.41 33.41 -4.90
C PRO A 261 32.26 33.15 -3.65
N SER A 262 31.97 32.07 -2.94
CA SER A 262 32.87 31.53 -1.91
C SER A 262 32.97 30.01 -2.02
N GLN A 263 34.14 29.58 -2.48
CA GLN A 263 34.67 28.23 -2.30
C GLN A 263 35.26 28.06 -0.90
N MET A 264 35.24 26.83 -0.38
CA MET A 264 36.18 26.15 0.54
C MET A 264 35.38 25.02 1.20
N GLY A 265 35.84 23.78 1.38
CA GLY A 265 37.14 23.15 1.25
C GLY A 265 37.07 21.90 2.13
N TYR A 266 37.27 20.71 1.55
CA TYR A 266 37.27 19.44 2.27
C TYR A 266 38.46 19.36 3.23
N HIS A 267 38.21 18.98 4.48
CA HIS A 267 39.25 18.54 5.42
C HIS A 267 38.96 17.11 5.87
N ASN A 268 39.91 16.24 5.57
CA ASN A 268 39.95 14.83 5.96
C ASN A 268 40.70 14.71 7.28
N GLN A 269 40.22 13.90 8.24
CA GLN A 269 41.11 13.34 9.26
C GLN A 269 40.54 12.03 9.83
N GLN A 270 41.39 11.01 9.78
CA GLN A 270 41.19 9.63 10.22
C GLN A 270 41.57 9.42 11.70
N ILE A 271 41.35 8.18 12.15
CA ILE A 271 41.95 7.41 13.28
C ILE A 271 41.48 7.84 14.70
N ASN A 272 41.20 6.99 15.69
CA ASN A 272 41.66 5.62 15.95
C ASN A 272 40.79 4.87 16.99
N GLN A 273 41.01 3.56 17.03
CA GLN A 273 40.39 2.46 17.78
C GLN A 273 40.73 2.41 19.28
N GLY A 274 39.97 1.62 20.04
CA GLY A 274 40.38 1.01 21.33
C GLY A 274 39.18 0.60 22.20
N THR A 275 38.60 -0.59 22.02
CA THR A 275 38.87 -1.87 22.71
C THR A 275 38.51 -2.00 24.21
N HIS A 276 37.59 -2.94 24.43
CA HIS A 276 37.55 -3.99 25.47
C HIS A 276 37.05 -3.75 26.92
N ASN A 277 35.92 -4.45 27.16
CA ASN A 277 35.66 -5.48 28.19
C ASN A 277 35.40 -5.10 29.66
N LYS A 278 34.13 -5.37 30.04
CA LYS A 278 33.67 -6.43 30.96
C LYS A 278 33.98 -6.26 32.46
N ILE A 279 32.91 -6.27 33.27
CA ILE A 279 32.64 -7.18 34.42
C ILE A 279 31.59 -6.52 35.37
N ILE A 280 30.47 -7.21 35.59
CA ILE A 280 29.43 -7.03 36.64
C ILE A 280 29.83 -7.98 37.83
N PRO A 281 29.18 -8.09 39.01
CA PRO A 281 28.11 -7.31 39.68
C PRO A 281 28.32 -7.11 41.21
N ALA A 282 27.28 -6.57 41.88
CA ALA A 282 26.76 -6.96 43.22
C ALA A 282 26.83 -5.85 44.31
N VAL A 283 25.91 -5.66 45.26
CA VAL A 283 24.54 -6.10 45.59
C VAL A 283 24.17 -5.37 46.90
N ASN A 284 22.88 -5.00 47.05
CA ASN A 284 22.10 -4.82 48.29
C ASN A 284 22.16 -3.58 49.22
N ASN A 285 20.92 -3.10 49.45
CA ASN A 285 20.23 -2.76 50.72
C ASN A 285 19.98 -1.28 51.09
N HIS A 286 18.67 -0.98 51.15
CA HIS A 286 17.93 0.17 51.70
C HIS A 286 18.17 0.38 53.24
N PRO A 287 17.55 1.35 53.99
CA PRO A 287 16.47 2.32 53.65
C PRO A 287 16.54 3.73 54.35
N VAL A 288 15.48 4.54 54.11
CA VAL A 288 14.85 5.60 54.97
C VAL A 288 15.35 7.08 54.93
N SER A 289 14.58 7.87 54.18
CA SER A 289 13.94 9.18 54.50
C SER A 289 14.69 10.53 54.56
N ASN A 290 14.28 11.35 53.59
CA ASN A 290 13.63 12.67 53.70
C ASN A 290 14.43 13.98 53.72
N VAL A 291 14.27 14.65 52.57
CA VAL A 291 14.08 16.08 52.31
C VAL A 291 15.34 16.91 52.12
N THR A 292 15.75 16.96 50.85
CA THR A 292 16.17 18.22 50.23
C THR A 292 15.51 18.28 48.85
N GLN A 293 14.54 19.18 48.66
CA GLN A 293 14.04 19.55 47.33
C GLN A 293 15.21 20.20 46.58
N GLN A 294 15.87 19.45 45.71
CA GLN A 294 16.64 20.01 44.61
C GLN A 294 15.76 19.96 43.37
N TYR A 295 15.55 21.13 42.75
CA TYR A 295 14.95 21.24 41.43
C TYR A 295 15.74 20.35 40.46
N GLN A 296 15.18 19.19 40.13
CA GLN A 296 15.66 18.39 38.99
C GLN A 296 15.22 19.13 37.73
N GLN A 297 16.21 19.50 36.91
CA GLN A 297 15.93 19.90 35.54
C GLN A 297 15.20 18.75 34.83
N PRO A 298 14.23 19.03 33.96
CA PRO A 298 13.55 17.98 33.23
C PRO A 298 14.57 17.19 32.43
N ALA A 299 14.50 15.85 32.51
CA ALA A 299 15.19 14.99 31.57
C ALA A 299 14.84 15.48 30.15
N VAL A 300 15.85 15.69 29.31
CA VAL A 300 15.66 15.99 27.89
C VAL A 300 14.93 14.78 27.31
N GLN A 301 13.62 14.88 27.22
CA GLN A 301 12.77 13.90 26.56
C GLN A 301 13.21 13.91 25.10
N SER A 302 13.76 12.79 24.62
CA SER A 302 14.13 12.67 23.22
C SER A 302 12.85 12.85 22.40
N ASP A 303 12.93 13.71 21.40
CA ASP A 303 11.81 13.97 20.49
C ASP A 303 11.69 12.76 19.57
N PRO A 304 10.62 11.94 19.71
CA PRO A 304 10.50 10.71 18.94
C PRO A 304 10.48 10.96 17.42
N ALA A 305 10.00 12.12 16.99
CA ALA A 305 10.02 12.52 15.58
C ALA A 305 11.46 12.74 15.09
N ARG A 306 12.29 13.36 15.93
CA ARG A 306 13.69 13.64 15.61
C ARG A 306 14.55 12.39 15.64
N ASP A 307 14.25 11.44 16.53
CA ASP A 307 14.94 10.15 16.59
C ASP A 307 14.60 9.29 15.36
N TYR A 308 13.32 9.25 14.96
CA TYR A 308 12.87 8.56 13.75
C TYR A 308 13.53 9.13 12.48
N TYR A 309 13.51 10.46 12.33
CA TYR A 309 14.20 11.16 11.26
C TYR A 309 15.70 10.86 11.21
N GLN A 310 16.40 10.87 12.36
CA GLN A 310 17.83 10.58 12.42
C GLN A 310 18.14 9.14 12.01
N ASN A 311 17.26 8.20 12.33
CA ASN A 311 17.39 6.82 11.90
C ASN A 311 17.34 6.72 10.36
N LEU A 312 16.38 7.36 9.72
CA LEU A 312 16.28 7.41 8.25
C LEU A 312 17.52 8.03 7.59
N VAL A 313 18.00 9.17 8.12
CA VAL A 313 19.23 9.79 7.60
C VAL A 313 20.44 8.87 7.78
N SER A 314 20.53 8.14 8.90
CA SER A 314 21.62 7.19 9.15
C SER A 314 21.59 5.97 8.21
N GLN A 315 20.42 5.63 7.68
CA GLN A 315 20.22 4.60 6.67
C GLN A 315 20.49 5.11 5.24
N GLY A 316 20.80 6.40 5.07
CA GLY A 316 21.19 6.98 3.78
C GLY A 316 20.06 7.63 2.99
N TYR A 317 18.87 7.80 3.58
CA TYR A 317 17.78 8.53 2.93
C TYR A 317 18.16 10.01 2.76
N PRO A 318 17.91 10.62 1.57
CA PRO A 318 18.10 12.06 1.39
C PRO A 318 17.20 12.86 2.32
N HIS A 319 17.62 14.09 2.65
CA HIS A 319 16.99 14.91 3.68
C HIS A 319 15.49 15.11 3.44
N GLU A 320 15.12 15.44 2.21
CA GLU A 320 13.74 15.67 1.77
C GLU A 320 12.84 14.43 1.96
N HIS A 321 13.36 13.24 1.64
CA HIS A 321 12.64 11.97 1.84
C HIS A 321 12.52 11.62 3.32
N ALA A 322 13.60 11.80 4.10
CA ALA A 322 13.58 11.53 5.53
C ALA A 322 12.58 12.43 6.27
N VAL A 323 12.43 13.69 5.86
CA VAL A 323 11.41 14.60 6.40
C VAL A 323 10.01 14.12 6.01
N ALA A 324 9.78 13.76 4.74
CA ALA A 324 8.47 13.30 4.26
C ALA A 324 8.00 12.03 5.00
N TYR A 325 8.86 11.01 5.12
CA TYR A 325 8.55 9.80 5.88
C TYR A 325 8.30 10.08 7.36
N THR A 326 9.08 10.98 7.97
CA THR A 326 8.86 11.36 9.37
C THR A 326 7.50 12.06 9.55
N GLN A 327 7.07 12.87 8.58
CA GLN A 327 5.78 13.58 8.64
C GLN A 327 4.55 12.66 8.54
N GLN A 328 4.69 11.46 7.97
CA GLN A 328 3.62 10.46 7.95
C GLN A 328 3.20 10.05 9.37
N TYR A 329 4.18 9.89 10.28
CA TYR A 329 3.94 9.50 11.68
C TYR A 329 3.94 10.70 12.64
N PHE A 330 4.61 11.80 12.26
CA PHE A 330 4.74 13.02 13.06
C PHE A 330 4.40 14.27 12.21
N PRO A 331 3.11 14.59 12.00
CA PRO A 331 2.66 15.60 11.03
C PRO A 331 3.14 17.04 11.27
N ARG A 332 3.76 17.32 12.43
CA ARG A 332 4.32 18.64 12.78
C ARG A 332 5.84 18.70 12.69
N PHE A 333 6.49 17.63 12.25
CA PHE A 333 7.93 17.59 12.07
C PHE A 333 8.35 18.46 10.87
N GLN A 334 9.39 19.29 11.01
CA GLN A 334 9.83 20.25 9.98
C GLN A 334 11.29 20.05 9.52
N GLY A 335 11.96 18.99 9.98
CA GLY A 335 13.40 18.76 9.75
C GLY A 335 14.30 19.26 10.89
#